data_AF-A0A6G6K7E5-F1
#
_entry.id   AF-A0A6G6K7E5-F1
#
_cell.length_a   1.000
_cell.length_b   1.000
_cell.length_c   1.000
_cell.angle_alpha   90.00
_cell.angle_beta   90.00
_cell.angle_gamma   90.00
#
_symmetry.space_group_name_H-M   'P 1'
#
loop_
_entity.id
_entity.type
_entity.pdbx_description
1 polymer ?
#
loop_
_entity_poly.entity_id
_entity_poly.type
_entity_poly.pdbx_seq_one_letter_code
_entity_poly.pdbx_strand_id
1 'polypeptide(L)'
;MPRAAAGSDWQSSSAPPMKSPNKKLPGMLLLVPVVLGIVAVWLMTMEYQRRESLAVLEKNYAVCERWWTPPFSKPVGGKDVEAAMESWFSHPKVICTEPSHLVSPHELGLAIRRLKPEELLMNGAGRFEAEFLEQLARTSSIKILEIADSTVRDDSMPYLARMKSLEQLSLEETEITGKALDWLGKCPSLKVLLIGNTAITDAEAQAFAKKHPHLRVIW
;
A
#
# COMPACT_ATOMS: atom_id res chain seq x y z
N MET A 1 -111.83 1.99 -17.65
CA MET A 1 -111.62 1.88 -16.19
C MET A 1 -111.01 0.51 -15.88
N PRO A 2 -110.07 0.33 -14.93
CA PRO A 2 -109.09 1.27 -14.38
C PRO A 2 -107.65 0.68 -14.14
N ARG A 3 -106.72 1.57 -13.73
CA ARG A 3 -105.46 1.45 -12.91
C ARG A 3 -104.29 0.57 -13.40
N ALA A 4 -103.03 1.03 -13.56
CA ALA A 4 -102.09 1.91 -12.82
C ALA A 4 -101.18 1.19 -11.79
N ALA A 5 -99.87 1.56 -11.84
CA ALA A 5 -98.76 1.36 -10.87
C ALA A 5 -98.13 -0.05 -10.78
N ALA A 6 -96.85 -0.28 -10.49
CA ALA A 6 -95.61 0.50 -10.34
C ALA A 6 -94.45 -0.51 -10.10
N GLY A 7 -93.19 -0.06 -10.19
CA GLY A 7 -91.99 -0.72 -9.62
C GLY A 7 -91.01 -1.21 -10.69
N SER A 8 -90.01 -0.42 -11.10
CA SER A 8 -88.70 -0.25 -10.46
C SER A 8 -87.93 -1.56 -10.29
N ASP A 9 -86.95 -1.81 -11.16
CA ASP A 9 -85.67 -2.38 -10.73
C ASP A 9 -84.57 -2.08 -11.76
N TRP A 10 -83.75 -1.10 -11.38
CA TRP A 10 -82.47 -0.78 -12.01
C TRP A 10 -81.46 -1.85 -11.59
N GLN A 11 -81.23 -2.87 -12.42
CA GLN A 11 -80.02 -3.67 -12.30
C GLN A 11 -78.94 -3.05 -13.18
N SER A 12 -78.16 -2.19 -12.52
CA SER A 12 -76.84 -1.73 -12.91
C SER A 12 -75.94 -2.94 -13.20
N SER A 13 -75.80 -3.29 -14.47
CA SER A 13 -74.73 -4.18 -14.94
C SER A 13 -73.40 -3.49 -14.66
N SER A 14 -72.75 -3.93 -13.60
CA SER A 14 -71.50 -3.42 -13.07
C SER A 14 -70.36 -3.86 -13.99
N ALA A 15 -69.65 -2.89 -14.59
CA ALA A 15 -68.37 -3.14 -15.23
C ALA A 15 -67.41 -3.80 -14.22
N PRO A 16 -66.60 -4.79 -14.61
CA PRO A 16 -65.65 -5.42 -13.70
C PRO A 16 -64.60 -4.38 -13.24
N PRO A 17 -64.14 -4.44 -11.98
CA PRO A 17 -63.16 -3.49 -11.50
C PRO A 17 -61.84 -3.66 -12.27
N MET A 18 -61.38 -2.58 -12.92
CA MET A 18 -60.01 -2.47 -13.41
C MET A 18 -59.06 -2.71 -12.24
N LYS A 19 -58.38 -3.85 -12.23
CA LYS A 19 -57.23 -4.07 -11.35
C LYS A 19 -56.20 -2.99 -11.66
N SER A 20 -55.96 -2.11 -10.69
CA SER A 20 -54.83 -1.18 -10.75
C SER A 20 -53.54 -2.00 -10.84
N PRO A 21 -52.59 -1.65 -11.73
CA PRO A 21 -51.28 -2.27 -11.69
C PRO A 21 -50.62 -1.83 -10.37
N ASN A 22 -50.42 -2.82 -9.51
CA ASN A 22 -49.74 -2.73 -8.23
C ASN A 22 -48.31 -2.22 -8.46
N LYS A 23 -48.11 -0.89 -8.42
CA LYS A 23 -46.78 -0.26 -8.46
C LYS A 23 -46.04 -0.54 -7.15
N LYS A 24 -45.54 -1.76 -7.00
CA LYS A 24 -44.49 -2.06 -6.03
C LYS A 24 -43.22 -2.35 -6.81
N LEU A 25 -42.37 -1.33 -6.94
CA LEU A 25 -40.93 -1.36 -6.66
C LEU A 25 -40.29 0.00 -7.06
N PRO A 26 -40.28 1.03 -6.18
CA PRO A 26 -39.48 2.24 -6.42
C PRO A 26 -38.27 2.37 -5.47
N GLY A 27 -37.98 1.35 -4.63
CA GLY A 27 -36.88 1.43 -3.65
C GLY A 27 -35.50 1.13 -4.23
N MET A 28 -35.41 0.29 -5.26
CA MET A 28 -34.12 -0.19 -5.79
C MET A 28 -33.50 0.76 -6.84
N LEU A 29 -34.32 1.59 -7.51
CA LEU A 29 -33.89 2.47 -8.61
C LEU A 29 -33.21 3.77 -8.13
N LEU A 30 -33.55 4.26 -6.93
CA LEU A 30 -32.95 5.45 -6.31
C LEU A 30 -31.57 5.18 -5.67
N LEU A 31 -31.27 3.91 -5.37
CA LEU A 31 -30.01 3.53 -4.72
C LEU A 31 -28.82 3.60 -5.69
N VAL A 32 -29.02 3.28 -6.97
CA VAL A 32 -27.94 3.25 -7.97
C VAL A 32 -27.24 4.61 -8.15
N PRO A 33 -27.92 5.74 -8.42
CA PRO A 33 -27.24 7.02 -8.57
C PRO A 33 -26.61 7.55 -7.28
N VAL A 34 -27.18 7.24 -6.11
CA VAL A 34 -26.59 7.59 -4.81
C VAL A 34 -25.30 6.80 -4.58
N VAL A 35 -25.31 5.49 -4.86
CA VAL A 35 -24.12 4.63 -4.77
C VAL A 35 -23.05 5.10 -5.76
N LEU A 36 -23.42 5.42 -7.00
CA LEU A 36 -22.48 5.96 -8.00
C LEU A 36 -21.89 7.31 -7.56
N GLY A 37 -22.70 8.19 -6.97
CA GLY A 37 -22.22 9.46 -6.41
C GLY A 37 -21.23 9.27 -5.26
N ILE A 38 -21.53 8.35 -4.34
CA ILE A 38 -20.62 7.99 -3.24
C ILE A 38 -19.31 7.41 -3.78
N VAL A 39 -19.38 6.49 -4.74
CA VAL A 39 -18.19 5.90 -5.38
C VAL A 39 -17.37 6.97 -6.10
N ALA A 40 -18.01 7.91 -6.81
CA ALA A 40 -17.33 8.99 -7.50
C ALA A 40 -16.59 9.93 -6.53
N VAL A 41 -17.25 10.35 -5.43
CA VAL A 41 -16.61 11.17 -4.39
C VAL A 41 -15.46 10.42 -3.72
N TRP A 42 -15.64 9.12 -3.46
CA TRP A 42 -14.59 8.26 -2.91
C TRP A 42 -13.38 8.16 -3.86
N LEU A 43 -13.60 7.96 -5.16
CA LEU A 43 -12.55 7.94 -6.19
C LEU A 43 -11.82 9.29 -6.29
N MET A 44 -12.55 10.41 -6.29
CA MET A 44 -11.94 11.74 -6.29
C MET A 44 -11.09 11.99 -5.04
N THR A 45 -11.58 11.54 -3.88
CA THR A 45 -10.83 11.65 -2.62
C THR A 45 -9.57 10.79 -2.66
N MET A 46 -9.66 9.55 -3.13
CA MET A 46 -8.51 8.66 -3.31
C MET A 46 -7.47 9.27 -4.25
N GLU A 47 -7.90 9.83 -5.38
CA GLU A 47 -7.04 10.48 -6.36
C GLU A 47 -6.38 11.75 -5.78
N TYR A 48 -7.12 12.54 -5.00
CA TYR A 48 -6.57 13.70 -4.30
C TYR A 48 -5.47 13.29 -3.30
N GLN A 49 -5.74 12.29 -2.46
CA GLN A 49 -4.79 11.78 -1.48
C GLN A 49 -3.54 11.18 -2.15
N ARG A 50 -3.71 10.54 -3.32
CA ARG A 50 -2.60 10.06 -4.15
C ARG A 50 -1.74 11.21 -4.64
N ARG A 51 -2.33 12.27 -5.22
CA ARG A 51 -1.59 13.44 -5.72
C ARG A 51 -0.84 14.18 -4.62
N GLU A 52 -1.45 14.36 -3.46
CA GLU A 52 -0.78 14.96 -2.31
C GLU A 52 0.44 14.14 -1.87
N SER A 53 0.30 12.80 -1.83
CA SER A 53 1.40 11.90 -1.46
C SER A 53 2.54 11.92 -2.49
N LEU A 54 2.21 12.03 -3.78
CA LEU A 54 3.20 12.20 -4.84
C LEU A 54 3.94 13.55 -4.71
N ALA A 55 3.23 14.63 -4.41
CA ALA A 55 3.84 15.94 -4.19
C ALA A 55 4.80 15.96 -2.98
N VAL A 56 4.50 15.18 -1.93
CA VAL A 56 5.42 14.99 -0.80
C VAL A 56 6.69 14.27 -1.27
N LEU A 57 6.58 13.21 -2.07
CA LEU A 57 7.73 12.51 -2.63
C LEU A 57 8.55 13.40 -3.58
N GLU A 58 7.89 14.20 -4.43
CA GLU A 58 8.54 15.17 -5.31
C GLU A 58 9.32 16.24 -4.54
N LYS A 59 8.80 16.70 -3.39
CA LYS A 59 9.55 17.61 -2.51
C LYS A 59 10.75 16.95 -1.83
N ASN A 60 10.68 15.63 -1.65
CA ASN A 60 11.78 14.83 -1.11
C ASN A 60 12.84 14.51 -2.19
N TYR A 61 12.61 14.87 -3.45
CA TYR A 61 13.48 14.59 -4.60
C TYR A 61 14.59 15.66 -4.75
N ALA A 62 15.81 15.32 -4.35
CA ALA A 62 17.02 15.99 -4.82
C ALA A 62 18.01 14.93 -5.33
N VAL A 63 17.94 14.67 -6.63
CA VAL A 63 19.00 14.08 -7.47
C VAL A 63 19.38 12.62 -7.15
N CYS A 64 18.73 11.69 -7.87
CA CYS A 64 19.19 10.32 -8.13
C CYS A 64 20.52 10.31 -8.91
N GLU A 65 21.66 10.67 -8.32
CA GLU A 65 22.96 10.56 -9.00
C GLU A 65 23.64 9.18 -8.79
N ARG A 66 23.15 8.35 -7.86
CA ARG A 66 23.85 7.13 -7.42
C ARG A 66 23.25 5.79 -7.88
N TRP A 67 22.47 5.78 -8.96
CA TRP A 67 21.85 4.53 -9.47
C TRP A 67 22.84 3.76 -10.34
N TRP A 68 23.71 2.94 -9.73
CA TRP A 68 24.43 1.89 -10.48
C TRP A 68 23.78 0.52 -10.36
N THR A 69 22.87 0.29 -9.41
CA THR A 69 22.23 -1.01 -9.22
C THR A 69 20.70 -0.89 -9.29
N PRO A 70 20.03 -1.60 -10.21
CA PRO A 70 18.58 -1.66 -10.22
C PRO A 70 18.07 -2.41 -8.99
N PRO A 71 16.83 -2.16 -8.54
CA PRO A 71 16.21 -2.89 -7.44
C PRO A 71 16.33 -4.41 -7.63
N PHE A 72 16.43 -5.15 -6.52
CA PHE A 72 16.49 -6.61 -6.47
C PHE A 72 15.44 -7.33 -7.33
N SER A 73 14.35 -6.65 -7.71
CA SER A 73 13.23 -7.15 -8.50
C SER A 73 13.48 -7.23 -10.01
N LYS A 74 14.44 -6.49 -10.59
CA LYS A 74 14.67 -6.50 -12.06
C LYS A 74 16.16 -6.40 -12.44
N PRO A 75 16.78 -7.45 -12.99
CA PRO A 75 18.05 -7.28 -13.70
C PRO A 75 17.81 -6.45 -14.96
N VAL A 76 18.48 -5.29 -15.09
CA VAL A 76 18.46 -4.49 -16.32
C VAL A 76 19.36 -5.18 -17.34
N GLY A 77 18.79 -6.14 -18.05
CA GLY A 77 19.40 -6.70 -19.26
C GLY A 77 19.18 -5.74 -20.42
N GLY A 78 20.18 -4.92 -20.74
CA GLY A 78 20.29 -4.23 -22.03
C GLY A 78 19.55 -2.89 -22.17
N LYS A 79 20.35 -1.86 -22.45
CA LYS A 79 20.10 -0.61 -23.20
C LYS A 79 18.87 0.28 -22.95
N ASP A 80 17.86 -0.10 -22.20
CA ASP A 80 16.64 0.72 -22.09
C ASP A 80 16.33 1.14 -20.65
N VAL A 81 17.24 1.95 -20.11
CA VAL A 81 17.11 2.61 -18.80
C VAL A 81 15.90 3.57 -18.82
N GLU A 82 15.63 4.19 -19.95
CA GLU A 82 14.54 5.17 -20.13
C GLU A 82 13.17 4.50 -20.04
N ALA A 83 12.98 3.32 -20.67
CA ALA A 83 11.77 2.52 -20.50
C ALA A 83 11.57 1.97 -19.08
N ALA A 84 12.68 1.63 -18.37
CA ALA A 84 12.62 1.24 -16.96
C ALA A 84 12.17 2.42 -16.07
N MET A 85 12.66 3.62 -16.37
CA MET A 85 12.27 4.87 -15.70
C MET A 85 10.80 5.22 -15.97
N GLU A 86 10.33 5.20 -17.23
CA GLU A 86 8.93 5.44 -17.57
C GLU A 86 7.96 4.44 -16.92
N SER A 87 8.35 3.16 -16.82
CA SER A 87 7.59 2.13 -16.11
C SER A 87 7.42 2.45 -14.62
N TRP A 88 8.39 3.09 -13.97
CA TRP A 88 8.33 3.48 -12.55
C TRP A 88 7.35 4.62 -12.29
N PHE A 89 7.22 5.58 -13.22
CA PHE A 89 6.28 6.71 -13.09
C PHE A 89 4.82 6.33 -13.36
N SER A 90 4.56 5.20 -14.02
CA SER A 90 3.21 4.83 -14.47
C SER A 90 2.28 4.36 -13.34
N HIS A 91 2.76 3.57 -12.37
CA HIS A 91 2.09 3.20 -11.11
C HIS A 91 3.18 2.67 -10.17
N PRO A 92 3.71 3.47 -9.23
CA PRO A 92 4.90 3.04 -8.50
C PRO A 92 4.51 2.04 -7.41
N LYS A 93 4.35 0.78 -7.82
CA LYS A 93 4.64 -0.36 -6.95
C LYS A 93 6.04 -0.20 -6.34
N VAL A 94 6.93 0.54 -7.01
CA VAL A 94 8.28 0.85 -6.59
C VAL A 94 8.38 2.35 -6.26
N ILE A 95 8.68 2.69 -5.02
CA ILE A 95 8.98 4.05 -4.59
C ILE A 95 10.46 4.10 -4.21
N CYS A 96 11.16 5.07 -4.78
CA CYS A 96 12.56 5.34 -4.47
C CYS A 96 12.66 6.76 -3.93
N THR A 97 13.19 6.92 -2.73
CA THR A 97 13.23 8.23 -2.08
C THR A 97 14.37 8.32 -1.08
N GLU A 98 15.07 9.45 -1.05
CA GLU A 98 16.07 9.74 -0.03
C GLU A 98 15.42 10.63 1.02
N PRO A 99 15.39 10.27 2.31
CA PRO A 99 14.79 11.14 3.32
C PRO A 99 15.60 12.43 3.43
N SER A 100 15.03 13.53 2.93
CA SER A 100 15.58 14.87 3.06
C SER A 100 15.03 15.57 4.31
N HIS A 101 15.71 16.62 4.76
CA HIS A 101 15.19 17.50 5.81
C HIS A 101 13.98 18.36 5.36
N LEU A 102 13.58 18.28 4.09
CA LEU A 102 12.52 19.11 3.51
C LEU A 102 11.11 18.58 3.82
N VAL A 103 11.01 17.31 4.23
CA VAL A 103 9.74 16.64 4.54
C VAL A 103 9.85 16.00 5.91
N SER A 104 8.84 16.17 6.75
CA SER A 104 8.84 15.51 8.05
C SER A 104 8.72 13.98 7.88
N PRO A 105 9.38 13.16 8.72
CA PRO A 105 9.24 11.70 8.66
C PRO A 105 7.79 11.22 8.72
N HIS A 106 6.95 11.93 9.48
CA HIS A 106 5.52 11.66 9.59
C HIS A 106 4.77 11.89 8.26
N GLU A 107 5.01 13.00 7.56
CA GLU A 107 4.39 13.26 6.25
C GLU A 107 4.86 12.25 5.20
N LEU A 108 6.15 11.91 5.20
CA LEU A 108 6.70 10.89 4.32
C LEU A 108 6.08 9.51 4.59
N GLY A 109 5.97 9.11 5.86
CA GLY A 109 5.35 7.84 6.26
C GLY A 109 3.87 7.77 5.87
N LEU A 110 3.12 8.87 6.01
CA LEU A 110 1.74 8.96 5.54
C LEU A 110 1.63 8.85 4.02
N ALA A 111 2.51 9.53 3.29
CA ALA A 111 2.55 9.48 1.83
C ALA A 111 2.79 8.04 1.34
N ILE A 112 3.82 7.37 1.87
CA ILE A 112 4.15 5.98 1.56
C ILE A 112 2.96 5.06 1.86
N ARG A 113 2.32 5.21 3.03
CA ARG A 113 1.16 4.37 3.43
C ARG A 113 -0.05 4.56 2.51
N ARG A 114 -0.27 5.78 2.01
CA ARG A 114 -1.37 6.09 1.07
C ARG A 114 -1.10 5.48 -0.30
N LEU A 115 0.16 5.52 -0.75
CA LEU A 115 0.58 4.99 -2.04
C LEU A 115 0.65 3.45 -2.07
N LYS A 116 0.89 2.82 -0.91
CA LYS A 116 0.95 1.36 -0.74
C LYS A 116 1.93 0.71 -1.74
N PRO A 117 3.21 1.11 -1.76
CA PRO A 117 4.20 0.47 -2.62
C PRO A 117 4.39 -1.01 -2.23
N GLU A 118 4.79 -1.82 -3.21
CA GLU A 118 5.31 -3.16 -3.00
C GLU A 118 6.83 -3.14 -2.77
N GLU A 119 7.53 -2.15 -3.29
CA GLU A 119 8.99 -1.97 -3.19
C GLU A 119 9.28 -0.54 -2.75
N LEU A 120 10.05 -0.41 -1.67
CA LEU A 120 10.47 0.87 -1.12
C LEU A 120 11.99 0.88 -1.01
N LEU A 121 12.64 1.70 -1.81
CA LEU A 121 14.09 1.89 -1.79
C LEU A 121 14.38 3.24 -1.15
N MET A 122 15.16 3.23 -0.08
CA MET A 122 15.55 4.42 0.63
C MET A 122 17.06 4.45 0.80
N ASN A 123 17.68 5.37 0.07
CA ASN A 123 19.13 5.52 0.02
C ASN A 123 19.51 6.84 0.70
N GLY A 124 20.65 6.84 1.39
CA GLY A 124 21.32 8.06 1.84
C GLY A 124 21.23 8.34 3.35
N ALA A 125 22.21 9.12 3.80
CA ALA A 125 22.56 9.53 5.17
C ALA A 125 21.48 10.32 5.95
N GLY A 126 20.19 10.11 5.64
CA GLY A 126 19.08 10.59 6.43
C GLY A 126 18.99 9.85 7.77
N ARG A 127 18.62 10.57 8.83
CA ARG A 127 18.33 9.95 10.12
C ARG A 127 16.98 9.24 10.05
N PHE A 128 17.00 7.92 9.94
CA PHE A 128 15.80 7.10 10.10
C PHE A 128 15.56 6.84 11.58
N GLU A 129 14.60 7.55 12.15
CA GLU A 129 14.18 7.33 13.53
C GLU A 129 13.25 6.12 13.64
N ALA A 130 13.26 5.45 14.79
CA ALA A 130 12.42 4.27 15.05
C ALA A 130 10.92 4.54 14.80
N GLU A 131 10.46 5.76 15.04
CA GLU A 131 9.08 6.20 14.80
C GLU A 131 8.68 6.10 13.32
N PHE A 132 9.60 6.40 12.40
CA PHE A 132 9.34 6.27 10.97
C PHE A 132 9.17 4.80 10.57
N LEU A 133 10.03 3.91 11.07
CA LEU A 133 9.91 2.48 10.83
C LEU A 133 8.67 1.87 11.46
N GLU A 134 8.22 2.40 12.61
CA GLU A 134 6.92 2.03 13.17
C GLU A 134 5.77 2.40 12.21
N GLN A 135 5.81 3.59 11.63
CA GLN A 135 4.79 4.02 10.66
C GLN A 135 4.81 3.15 9.40
N LEU A 136 6.02 2.86 8.87
CA LEU A 136 6.19 1.97 7.72
C LEU A 136 5.70 0.55 8.01
N ALA A 137 5.90 0.03 9.22
CA ALA A 137 5.44 -1.29 9.62
C ALA A 137 3.91 -1.45 9.59
N ARG A 138 3.16 -0.33 9.61
CA ARG A 138 1.70 -0.33 9.43
C ARG A 138 1.28 -0.46 7.96
N THR A 139 2.22 -0.40 7.03
CA THR A 139 1.99 -0.55 5.59
C THR A 139 2.12 -2.02 5.22
N SER A 140 1.00 -2.69 4.97
CA SER A 140 0.96 -4.12 4.69
C SER A 140 1.31 -4.50 3.25
N SER A 141 1.64 -3.54 2.38
CA SER A 141 1.93 -3.80 0.96
C SER A 141 3.39 -4.06 0.65
N ILE A 142 4.32 -3.59 1.51
CA ILE A 142 5.76 -3.62 1.22
C ILE A 142 6.28 -5.05 1.29
N LYS A 143 6.88 -5.50 0.18
CA LYS A 143 7.56 -6.78 -0.01
C LYS A 143 9.07 -6.63 -0.10
N ILE A 144 9.55 -5.53 -0.66
CA ILE A 144 10.98 -5.22 -0.78
C ILE A 144 11.21 -3.90 -0.05
N LEU A 145 12.12 -3.93 0.92
CA LEU A 145 12.54 -2.76 1.66
C LEU A 145 14.06 -2.67 1.63
N GLU A 146 14.57 -1.59 1.06
CA GLU A 146 16.00 -1.28 1.08
C GLU A 146 16.20 -0.02 1.92
N ILE A 147 17.01 -0.14 2.96
CA ILE A 147 17.41 0.96 3.82
C ILE A 147 18.93 0.87 3.95
N ALA A 148 19.63 1.62 3.10
CA ALA A 148 21.09 1.66 3.09
C ALA A 148 21.60 3.01 3.61
N ASP A 149 22.83 3.02 4.16
CA ASP A 149 23.54 4.24 4.58
C ASP A 149 22.73 5.05 5.61
N SER A 150 22.29 4.39 6.68
CA SER A 150 21.32 4.96 7.62
C SER A 150 21.70 4.77 9.09
N THR A 151 21.17 5.64 9.95
CA THR A 151 21.29 5.53 11.41
C THR A 151 20.40 4.45 12.02
N VAL A 152 20.00 3.43 11.24
CA VAL A 152 19.15 2.32 11.70
C VAL A 152 19.92 1.45 12.68
N ARG A 153 19.28 1.13 13.82
CA ARG A 153 19.84 0.35 14.92
C ARG A 153 18.92 -0.80 15.33
N ASP A 154 19.42 -1.66 16.21
CA ASP A 154 18.71 -2.85 16.72
C ASP A 154 17.33 -2.54 17.34
N ASP A 155 17.16 -1.33 17.90
CA ASP A 155 15.92 -0.88 18.53
C ASP A 155 14.74 -0.75 17.56
N SER A 156 15.02 -0.62 16.26
CA SER A 156 14.03 -0.51 15.21
C SER A 156 13.57 -1.85 14.60
N MET A 157 14.33 -2.93 14.84
CA MET A 157 14.05 -4.27 14.30
C MET A 157 12.70 -4.88 14.75
N PRO A 158 12.19 -4.61 15.97
CA PRO A 158 10.85 -5.06 16.36
C PRO A 158 9.73 -4.53 15.46
N TYR A 159 9.92 -3.40 14.78
CA TYR A 159 8.94 -2.85 13.84
C TYR A 159 9.01 -3.58 12.50
N LEU A 160 10.21 -3.82 11.97
CA LEU A 160 10.42 -4.61 10.75
C LEU A 160 9.86 -6.03 10.88
N ALA A 161 10.02 -6.66 12.04
CA ALA A 161 9.45 -7.99 12.33
C ALA A 161 7.92 -8.05 12.25
N ARG A 162 7.22 -6.91 12.31
CA ARG A 162 5.75 -6.83 12.16
C ARG A 162 5.30 -6.75 10.70
N MET A 163 6.21 -6.51 9.76
CA MET A 163 5.89 -6.37 8.34
C MET A 163 5.62 -7.73 7.71
N LYS A 164 4.34 -8.15 7.77
CA LYS A 164 3.92 -9.50 7.36
C LYS A 164 4.15 -9.83 5.88
N SER A 165 4.25 -8.81 5.03
CA SER A 165 4.44 -8.97 3.59
C SER A 165 5.89 -8.85 3.16
N LEU A 166 6.81 -8.51 4.07
CA LEU A 166 8.20 -8.25 3.75
C LEU A 166 8.92 -9.56 3.39
N GLU A 167 9.41 -9.63 2.15
CA GLU A 167 10.10 -10.79 1.59
C GLU A 167 11.60 -10.54 1.40
N GLN A 168 11.99 -9.29 1.12
CA GLN A 168 13.38 -8.91 0.91
C GLN A 168 13.69 -7.66 1.71
N LEU A 169 14.79 -7.72 2.47
CA LEU A 169 15.26 -6.62 3.31
C LEU A 169 16.75 -6.41 3.08
N SER A 170 17.13 -5.18 2.71
CA SER A 170 18.51 -4.73 2.77
C SER A 170 18.68 -3.72 3.91
N LEU A 171 19.65 -4.00 4.78
CA LEU A 171 20.13 -3.15 5.87
C LEU A 171 21.64 -2.94 5.74
N GLU A 172 22.14 -2.90 4.51
CA GLU A 172 23.55 -2.66 4.24
C GLU A 172 23.98 -1.28 4.75
N GLU A 173 25.22 -1.17 5.24
CA GLU A 173 25.77 0.12 5.74
C GLU A 173 24.89 0.74 6.85
N THR A 174 24.40 -0.08 7.78
CA THR A 174 23.63 0.36 8.96
C THR A 174 24.33 0.02 10.28
N GLU A 175 23.89 0.64 11.37
CA GLU A 175 24.45 0.47 12.73
C GLU A 175 23.88 -0.74 13.49
N ILE A 176 23.35 -1.75 12.79
CA ILE A 176 22.81 -2.96 13.41
C ILE A 176 23.93 -3.89 13.91
N THR A 177 23.64 -4.63 14.97
CA THR A 177 24.54 -5.63 15.57
C THR A 177 23.93 -7.02 15.53
N GLY A 178 24.65 -8.04 16.01
CA GLY A 178 24.14 -9.41 16.12
C GLY A 178 22.80 -9.54 16.86
N LYS A 179 22.43 -8.58 17.72
CA LYS A 179 21.12 -8.55 18.39
C LYS A 179 19.95 -8.33 17.43
N ALA A 180 20.16 -7.63 16.31
CA ALA A 180 19.14 -7.45 15.28
C ALA A 180 18.65 -8.78 14.71
N LEU A 181 19.55 -9.76 14.58
CA LEU A 181 19.26 -11.08 13.99
C LEU A 181 18.14 -11.82 14.75
N ASP A 182 18.06 -11.67 16.08
CA ASP A 182 16.99 -12.27 16.90
C ASP A 182 15.59 -11.75 16.54
N TRP A 183 15.51 -10.51 16.03
CA TRP A 183 14.27 -9.91 15.55
C TRP A 183 14.02 -10.24 14.09
N LEU A 184 15.04 -10.15 13.24
CA LEU A 184 14.94 -10.43 11.82
C LEU A 184 14.54 -11.89 11.54
N GLY A 185 14.98 -12.82 12.39
CA GLY A 185 14.55 -14.22 12.33
C GLY A 185 13.07 -14.47 12.67
N LYS A 186 12.36 -13.46 13.19
CA LYS A 186 10.91 -13.50 13.47
C LYS A 186 10.06 -12.93 12.34
N CYS A 187 10.67 -12.37 11.30
CA CYS A 187 9.94 -11.87 10.13
C CYS A 187 9.26 -13.05 9.41
N PRO A 188 7.92 -13.10 9.33
CA PRO A 188 7.20 -14.32 8.96
C PRO A 188 7.34 -14.70 7.48
N SER A 189 7.66 -13.72 6.61
CA SER A 189 7.69 -13.89 5.16
C SER A 189 9.06 -13.60 4.55
N LEU A 190 10.07 -13.31 5.38
CA LEU A 190 11.38 -12.87 4.91
C LEU A 190 12.13 -14.05 4.26
N LYS A 191 12.63 -13.80 3.04
CA LYS A 191 13.32 -14.78 2.20
C LYS A 191 14.74 -14.34 1.87
N VAL A 192 14.99 -13.03 1.78
CA VAL A 192 16.31 -12.47 1.48
C VAL A 192 16.65 -11.39 2.49
N LEU A 193 17.84 -11.47 3.06
CA LEU A 193 18.38 -10.49 4.00
C LEU A 193 19.79 -10.10 3.56
N LEU A 194 20.04 -8.80 3.36
CA LEU A 194 21.36 -8.24 3.11
C LEU A 194 21.80 -7.39 4.30
N ILE A 195 22.99 -7.67 4.82
CA ILE A 195 23.55 -7.05 6.04
C ILE A 195 25.04 -6.70 5.90
N GLY A 196 25.50 -6.49 4.66
CA GLY A 196 26.86 -6.07 4.36
C GLY A 196 27.22 -4.74 5.02
N ASN A 197 28.49 -4.57 5.39
CA ASN A 197 29.00 -3.36 6.05
C ASN A 197 28.25 -2.99 7.35
N THR A 198 27.84 -3.97 8.15
CA THR A 198 27.23 -3.78 9.49
C THR A 198 28.18 -4.21 10.61
N ALA A 199 27.77 -4.09 11.88
CA ALA A 199 28.53 -4.60 13.02
C ALA A 199 28.26 -6.08 13.31
N ILE A 200 27.56 -6.80 12.42
CA ILE A 200 27.35 -8.24 12.50
C ILE A 200 28.60 -8.96 12.00
N THR A 201 29.12 -9.88 12.79
CA THR A 201 30.29 -10.67 12.41
C THR A 201 29.92 -11.82 11.46
N ASP A 202 30.86 -12.26 10.63
CA ASP A 202 30.69 -13.43 9.74
C ASP A 202 30.22 -14.67 10.51
N ALA A 203 30.73 -14.87 11.73
CA ALA A 203 30.36 -16.00 12.59
C ALA A 203 28.88 -15.92 13.02
N GLU A 204 28.40 -14.72 13.39
CA GLU A 204 27.00 -14.49 13.74
C GLU A 204 26.09 -14.66 12.52
N ALA A 205 26.44 -14.06 11.38
CA ALA A 205 25.68 -14.20 10.14
C ALA A 205 25.60 -15.66 9.67
N GLN A 206 26.70 -16.40 9.73
CA GLN A 206 26.73 -17.82 9.37
C GLN A 206 25.93 -18.69 10.35
N ALA A 207 26.01 -18.42 11.66
CA ALA A 207 25.21 -19.13 12.66
C ALA A 207 23.71 -18.86 12.46
N PHE A 208 23.36 -17.61 12.15
CA PHE A 208 21.99 -17.20 11.84
C PHE A 208 21.45 -17.87 10.57
N ALA A 209 22.22 -17.88 9.48
CA ALA A 209 21.86 -18.56 8.24
C ALA A 209 21.64 -20.07 8.45
N LYS A 210 22.47 -20.73 9.29
CA LYS A 210 22.27 -22.14 9.65
C LYS A 210 20.98 -22.38 10.44
N LYS A 211 20.60 -21.46 11.33
CA LYS A 211 19.37 -21.53 12.13
C LYS A 211 18.12 -21.22 11.30
N HIS A 212 18.25 -20.41 10.25
CA HIS A 212 17.16 -19.98 9.37
C HIS A 212 17.41 -20.41 7.90
N PRO A 213 17.36 -21.72 7.58
CA PRO A 213 17.71 -22.22 6.25
C PRO A 213 16.75 -21.81 5.12
N HIS A 214 15.58 -21.28 5.47
CA HIS A 214 14.62 -20.69 4.51
C HIS A 214 15.00 -19.27 4.09
N LEU A 215 15.90 -18.63 4.83
CA LEU A 215 16.33 -17.26 4.62
C LEU A 215 17.70 -17.24 3.92
N ARG A 216 17.76 -16.60 2.76
CA ARG A 216 19.03 -16.32 2.08
C ARG A 216 19.64 -15.06 2.68
N VAL A 217 20.62 -15.25 3.55
CA VAL A 217 21.41 -14.16 4.15
C VAL A 217 22.61 -13.88 3.24
N ILE A 218 22.89 -12.60 3.00
CA ILE A 218 24.04 -12.10 2.24
C ILE A 218 24.73 -11.08 3.16
N TRP A 219 26.01 -11.28 3.43
CA TRP A 219 26.81 -10.52 4.39
C TRP A 219 28.23 -10.33 3.85
#